data_AF-A0A6P1CWJ7-F1
#
_entry.id   AF-A0A6P1CWJ7-F1
#
_cell.length_a   1.000
_cell.length_b   1.000
_cell.length_c   1.000
_cell.angle_alpha   90.00
_cell.angle_beta   90.00
_cell.angle_gamma   90.00
#
_symmetry.space_group_name_H-M   'P 1'
#
loop_
_entity.id
_entity.type
_entity.pdbx_description
1 polymer ?
#
loop_
_entity_poly.entity_id
_entity_poly.type
_entity_poly.pdbx_seq_one_letter_code
_entity_poly.pdbx_strand_id
1 'polypeptide(L)'
;VPGRILDYLDTQLRSRRIELPELPFDFTGGYVGYLGYEVKAECGAVAAHRAEAPDAQWIFADRIVVVDHEAGRTHLLALSDSAATDSAAEWLRMTSELLESLPTWANPPELRIEAETDAVAAT
;
A
#
# COMPACT_ATOMS: atom_id res chain seq x y z
N VAL A 1 -18.18 0.70 14.84
CA VAL A 1 -18.32 2.09 15.32
C VAL A 1 -19.33 2.77 14.42
N PRO A 2 -20.41 3.39 14.95
CA PRO A 2 -21.33 4.17 14.14
C PRO A 2 -20.61 5.43 13.61
N GLY A 3 -20.74 5.75 12.32
CA GLY A 3 -20.10 6.91 11.71
C GLY A 3 -19.86 6.73 10.20
N ARG A 4 -19.53 7.81 9.52
CA ARG A 4 -19.09 7.81 8.11
C ARG A 4 -17.69 7.20 7.98
N ILE A 5 -17.42 6.52 6.88
CA ILE A 5 -16.17 5.79 6.70
C ILE A 5 -14.96 6.73 6.64
N LEU A 6 -15.11 7.91 6.04
CA LEU A 6 -14.05 8.91 5.98
C LEU A 6 -13.75 9.55 7.36
N ASP A 7 -14.78 9.74 8.20
CA ASP A 7 -14.60 10.25 9.57
C ASP A 7 -13.88 9.22 10.45
N TYR A 8 -14.21 7.94 10.27
CA TYR A 8 -13.49 6.85 10.91
C TYR A 8 -12.01 6.84 10.50
N LEU A 9 -11.72 6.92 9.20
CA LEU A 9 -10.35 6.94 8.69
C LEU A 9 -9.56 8.15 9.22
N ASP A 10 -10.13 9.37 9.21
CA ASP A 10 -9.50 10.57 9.77
C ASP A 10 -9.15 10.38 11.27
N THR A 11 -10.08 9.85 12.06
CA THR A 11 -9.85 9.56 13.48
C THR A 11 -8.70 8.58 13.66
N GLN A 12 -8.68 7.51 12.88
CA GLN A 12 -7.66 6.47 12.94
C GLN A 12 -6.27 6.94 12.48
N LEU A 13 -6.20 7.85 11.51
CA LEU A 13 -4.96 8.48 11.05
C LEU A 13 -4.41 9.43 12.12
N ARG A 14 -5.27 10.26 12.73
CA ARG A 14 -4.86 11.16 13.83
C ARG A 14 -4.33 10.41 15.03
N SER A 15 -4.94 9.27 15.39
CA SER A 15 -4.52 8.49 16.56
C SER A 15 -3.20 7.73 16.37
N ARG A 16 -2.75 7.55 15.12
CA ARG A 16 -1.53 6.79 14.77
C ARG A 16 -0.46 7.66 14.12
N ARG A 17 -0.50 8.97 14.38
CA ARG A 17 0.52 9.88 13.87
C ARG A 17 1.86 9.56 14.51
N ILE A 18 2.89 9.40 13.68
CA ILE A 18 4.27 9.13 14.08
C ILE A 18 5.20 10.17 13.45
N GLU A 19 6.28 10.49 14.16
CA GLU A 19 7.41 11.23 13.58
C GLU A 19 8.35 10.21 12.94
N LEU A 20 8.70 10.45 11.67
CA LEU A 20 9.51 9.55 10.89
C LEU A 20 10.90 10.16 10.67
N PRO A 21 11.97 9.35 10.73
CA PRO A 21 13.27 9.79 10.25
C PRO A 21 13.23 10.00 8.73
N GLU A 22 14.25 10.67 8.18
CA GLU A 22 14.44 10.69 6.73
C GLU A 22 14.71 9.27 6.22
N LEU A 23 13.87 8.81 5.29
CA LEU A 23 13.96 7.49 4.68
C LEU A 23 14.12 7.64 3.15
N PRO A 24 14.76 6.68 2.47
CA PRO A 24 14.94 6.75 1.02
C PRO A 24 13.66 6.44 0.21
N PHE A 25 12.49 6.35 0.86
CA PHE A 25 11.20 6.06 0.24
C PHE A 25 10.05 6.73 1.01
N ASP A 26 8.94 6.97 0.31
CA ASP A 26 7.85 7.82 0.81
C ASP A 26 6.81 7.08 1.67
N PHE A 27 6.60 5.78 1.40
CA PHE A 27 5.58 5.01 2.11
C PHE A 27 6.17 4.24 3.30
N THR A 28 5.73 4.61 4.50
CA THR A 28 6.28 4.13 5.78
C THR A 28 5.31 3.23 6.55
N GLY A 29 4.34 2.65 5.85
CA GLY A 29 3.26 1.87 6.43
C GLY A 29 1.99 2.69 6.62
N GLY A 30 1.01 2.09 7.31
CA GLY A 30 -0.29 2.71 7.53
C GLY A 30 -1.41 2.02 6.76
N TYR A 31 -2.48 2.75 6.46
CA TYR A 31 -3.67 2.15 5.84
C TYR A 31 -3.50 1.91 4.35
N VAL A 32 -3.67 0.65 3.92
CA VAL A 32 -3.59 0.21 2.52
C VAL A 32 -4.85 -0.55 2.15
N GLY A 33 -5.42 -0.23 0.99
CA GLY A 33 -6.63 -0.86 0.48
C GLY A 33 -7.37 0.04 -0.49
N TYR A 34 -8.71 0.04 -0.44
CA TYR A 34 -9.53 0.77 -1.41
C TYR A 34 -10.69 1.54 -0.78
N LEU A 35 -11.10 2.57 -1.51
CA LEU A 35 -12.37 3.27 -1.37
C LEU A 35 -13.24 2.89 -2.57
N GLY A 36 -14.40 2.31 -2.30
CA GLY A 36 -15.42 1.98 -3.28
C GLY A 36 -16.08 3.24 -3.83
N TYR A 37 -16.64 3.13 -5.03
CA TYR A 37 -17.21 4.27 -5.74
C TYR A 37 -18.35 4.96 -4.98
N GLU A 38 -19.11 4.20 -4.18
CA GLU A 38 -20.25 4.71 -3.43
C GLU A 38 -19.87 5.59 -2.23
N VAL A 39 -18.59 5.61 -1.82
CA VAL A 39 -18.10 6.55 -0.80
C VAL A 39 -18.30 8.01 -1.23
N LYS A 40 -18.44 8.29 -2.53
CA LYS A 40 -18.82 9.61 -3.05
C LYS A 40 -20.07 10.20 -2.36
N ALA A 41 -20.98 9.37 -1.86
CA ALA A 41 -22.17 9.80 -1.16
C ALA A 41 -21.84 10.58 0.12
N GLU A 42 -20.74 10.25 0.79
CA GLU A 42 -20.25 10.97 1.97
C GLU A 42 -19.68 12.35 1.62
N CYS A 43 -19.36 12.58 0.34
CA CYS A 43 -18.88 13.85 -0.22
C CYS A 43 -20.01 14.69 -0.85
N GLY A 44 -21.28 14.30 -0.67
CA GLY A 44 -22.45 15.02 -1.18
C GLY A 44 -22.89 14.64 -2.60
N ALA A 45 -22.32 13.60 -3.20
CA ALA A 45 -22.78 13.09 -4.49
C ALA A 45 -24.01 12.18 -4.33
N VAL A 46 -24.79 12.02 -5.40
CA VAL A 46 -25.97 11.15 -5.41
C VAL A 46 -25.55 9.68 -5.44
N ALA A 47 -26.06 8.89 -4.50
CA ALA A 47 -25.91 7.44 -4.44
C ALA A 47 -26.96 6.75 -5.34
N ALA A 48 -26.72 6.78 -6.66
CA ALA A 48 -27.64 6.19 -7.64
C ALA A 48 -27.52 4.66 -7.76
N HIS A 49 -26.39 4.10 -7.33
CA HIS A 49 -26.06 2.69 -7.45
C HIS A 49 -25.56 2.15 -6.10
N ARG A 50 -25.59 0.83 -5.93
CA ARG A 50 -25.04 0.17 -4.75
C ARG A 50 -24.35 -1.11 -5.18
N ALA A 51 -23.06 -1.20 -4.91
CA ALA A 51 -22.28 -2.42 -5.14
C ALA A 51 -22.56 -3.46 -4.04
N GLU A 52 -22.38 -4.74 -4.37
CA GLU A 52 -22.39 -5.83 -3.37
C GLU A 52 -21.09 -5.86 -2.55
N ALA A 53 -20.00 -5.38 -3.12
CA ALA A 53 -18.73 -5.23 -2.43
C ALA A 53 -18.80 -4.13 -1.36
N PRO A 54 -17.99 -4.21 -0.29
CA PRO A 54 -17.92 -3.16 0.72
C PRO A 54 -17.54 -1.80 0.14
N ASP A 55 -18.04 -0.72 0.74
CA ASP A 55 -17.71 0.66 0.33
C ASP A 55 -16.25 1.03 0.61
N ALA A 56 -15.56 0.32 1.50
CA ALA A 56 -14.12 0.43 1.69
C ALA A 56 -13.57 -0.80 2.40
N GLN A 57 -12.32 -1.15 2.12
CA GLN A 57 -11.57 -2.12 2.91
C GLN A 57 -10.11 -1.72 2.99
N TRP A 58 -9.53 -1.86 4.18
CA TRP A 58 -8.12 -1.57 4.42
C TRP A 58 -7.51 -2.52 5.43
N ILE A 59 -6.21 -2.69 5.31
CA ILE A 59 -5.35 -3.19 6.37
C ILE A 59 -4.53 -2.03 6.93
N PHE A 60 -4.16 -2.10 8.21
CA PHE A 60 -3.07 -1.28 8.73
C PHE A 60 -1.77 -2.06 8.56
N ALA A 61 -1.00 -1.72 7.52
CA ALA A 61 0.29 -2.32 7.23
C ALA A 61 1.35 -1.70 8.14
N ASP A 62 1.60 -2.35 9.28
CA ASP A 62 2.65 -2.00 10.23
C ASP A 62 4.01 -2.60 9.86
N ARG A 63 4.05 -3.53 8.91
CA ARG A 63 5.26 -4.22 8.45
C ARG A 63 5.28 -4.24 6.93
N ILE A 64 6.34 -3.71 6.34
CA ILE A 64 6.46 -3.55 4.89
C ILE A 64 7.83 -3.97 4.38
N VAL A 65 7.84 -4.47 3.15
CA VAL A 65 9.03 -4.73 2.35
C VAL A 65 8.98 -3.73 1.18
N VAL A 66 9.98 -2.86 1.08
CA VAL A 66 10.11 -1.88 0.01
C VAL A 66 11.18 -2.36 -0.96
N VAL A 67 10.80 -2.56 -2.22
CA VAL A 67 11.74 -2.97 -3.29
C VAL A 67 12.07 -1.73 -4.11
N ASP A 68 13.27 -1.19 -3.90
CA ASP A 68 13.80 -0.07 -4.66
C ASP A 68 14.53 -0.59 -5.90
N HIS A 69 13.85 -0.49 -7.04
CA HIS A 69 14.38 -0.90 -8.33
C HIS A 69 15.42 0.07 -8.89
N GLU A 70 15.41 1.34 -8.48
CA GLU A 70 16.36 2.35 -8.95
C GLU A 70 17.71 2.17 -8.26
N ALA A 71 17.73 2.05 -6.93
CA ALA A 71 18.96 1.80 -6.16
C ALA A 71 19.36 0.31 -6.13
N GLY A 72 18.47 -0.59 -6.57
CA GLY A 72 18.68 -2.04 -6.54
C GLY A 72 18.77 -2.61 -5.13
N ARG A 73 17.92 -2.15 -4.22
CA ARG A 73 17.94 -2.51 -2.79
C ARG A 73 16.55 -2.85 -2.27
N THR A 74 16.49 -3.73 -1.27
CA THR A 74 15.26 -4.03 -0.55
C THR A 74 15.38 -3.51 0.88
N HIS A 75 14.38 -2.76 1.33
CA HIS A 75 14.30 -2.23 2.69
C HIS A 75 13.20 -2.94 3.47
N LEU A 76 13.45 -3.18 4.75
CA LEU A 76 12.45 -3.68 5.69
C LEU A 76 12.11 -2.59 6.70
N LEU A 77 10.83 -2.38 6.93
CA LEU A 77 10.35 -1.42 7.92
C LEU A 77 9.23 -2.06 8.75
N ALA A 78 9.30 -1.84 10.06
CA ALA A 78 8.28 -2.24 11.01
C ALA A 78 7.94 -1.09 11.96
N LEU A 79 6.68 -0.69 11.98
CA LEU A 79 6.10 0.21 12.97
C LEU A 79 5.81 -0.60 14.24
N SER A 80 6.28 -0.13 15.38
CA SER A 80 6.02 -0.78 16.67
C SER A 80 5.83 0.22 17.78
N ASP A 81 5.01 -0.15 18.75
CA ASP A 81 4.98 0.50 20.06
C ASP A 81 5.93 -0.23 21.03
N SER A 82 6.03 0.26 22.26
CA SER A 82 6.89 -0.32 23.29
C SER A 82 6.52 -1.76 23.67
N ALA A 83 5.29 -2.20 23.43
CA ALA A 83 4.85 -3.55 23.73
C ALA A 83 5.18 -4.55 22.60
N ALA A 84 5.28 -4.08 21.36
CA ALA A 84 5.52 -4.90 20.18
C ALA A 84 6.98 -4.87 19.67
N THR A 85 7.89 -4.17 20.34
CA THR A 85 9.28 -3.96 19.88
C THR A 85 10.00 -5.29 19.59
N ASP A 86 9.93 -6.27 20.50
CA ASP A 86 10.59 -7.56 20.31
C ASP A 86 10.01 -8.34 19.12
N SER A 87 8.68 -8.31 18.95
CA SER A 87 8.02 -8.98 17.82
C SER A 87 8.37 -8.31 16.48
N ALA A 88 8.53 -6.99 16.45
CA ALA A 88 8.94 -6.26 15.26
C ALA A 88 10.41 -6.57 14.91
N ALA A 89 11.31 -6.57 15.90
CA ALA A 89 12.71 -6.92 15.70
C ALA A 89 12.87 -8.36 15.17
N GLU A 90 12.11 -9.30 15.74
CA GLU A 90 12.12 -10.70 15.28
C GLU A 90 11.59 -10.82 13.85
N TRP A 91 10.50 -10.12 13.51
CA TRP A 91 9.98 -10.11 12.15
C TRP A 91 11.01 -9.56 11.14
N LEU A 92 11.69 -8.45 11.48
CA LEU A 92 12.73 -7.87 10.64
C LEU A 92 13.87 -8.87 10.41
N ARG A 93 14.34 -9.52 11.47
CA ARG A 93 15.42 -10.53 11.41
C ARG A 93 15.03 -11.70 10.51
N MET A 94 13.90 -12.36 10.81
CA MET A 94 13.42 -13.51 10.04
C MET A 94 13.17 -13.17 8.57
N THR A 95 12.60 -11.99 8.30
CA THR A 95 12.31 -11.57 6.93
C THR A 95 13.58 -11.24 6.16
N SER A 96 14.58 -10.61 6.80
CA SER A 96 15.89 -10.36 6.17
C SER A 96 16.58 -11.66 5.78
N GLU A 97 16.65 -12.61 6.72
CA GLU A 97 17.24 -13.95 6.49
C GLU A 97 16.55 -14.68 5.33
N LEU A 98 15.22 -14.61 5.27
CA LEU A 98 14.45 -15.20 4.19
C LEU A 98 14.76 -14.52 2.85
N LEU A 99 14.73 -13.19 2.79
CA LEU A 99 14.97 -12.44 1.55
C LEU A 99 16.39 -12.66 1.01
N GLU A 100 17.39 -12.74 1.89
CA GLU A 100 18.78 -13.04 1.53
C GLU A 100 18.95 -14.47 0.94
N SER A 101 18.05 -15.39 1.29
CA SER A 101 18.04 -16.75 0.73
C SER A 101 17.39 -16.87 -0.65
N LEU A 102 16.66 -15.84 -1.09
CA LEU A 102 15.96 -15.85 -2.38
C LEU A 102 16.93 -15.54 -3.53
N PRO A 103 16.70 -16.11 -4.73
CA PRO A 103 17.47 -15.74 -5.91
C PRO A 103 17.19 -14.29 -6.29
N THR A 104 18.22 -13.59 -6.76
CA THR A 104 18.06 -12.26 -7.34
C THR A 104 17.16 -12.33 -8.57
N TRP A 105 16.02 -11.63 -8.52
CA TRP A 105 15.14 -11.50 -9.68
C TRP A 105 15.84 -10.74 -10.81
N ALA A 106 15.83 -11.31 -12.02
CA ALA A 106 16.21 -10.61 -13.23
C ALA A 106 14.95 -10.17 -13.95
N ASN A 107 14.87 -8.88 -14.31
CA ASN A 107 13.74 -8.37 -15.06
C ASN A 107 13.60 -9.17 -16.37
N PRO A 108 12.40 -9.63 -16.76
CA PRO A 108 12.22 -10.26 -18.05
C PRO A 108 12.66 -9.29 -19.16
N PRO A 109 13.13 -9.82 -20.31
CA PRO A 109 13.53 -8.96 -21.44
C PRO A 109 12.39 -8.02 -21.80
N GLU A 110 12.75 -6.79 -22.18
CA GLU A 110 11.80 -5.74 -22.53
C GLU A 110 10.86 -6.21 -23.65
N LEU A 111 9.56 -6.24 -23.36
CA LEU A 111 8.55 -6.58 -24.35
C LEU A 111 8.32 -5.37 -25.25
N ARG A 112 8.99 -5.35 -26.40
CA ARG A 112 8.69 -4.40 -27.47
C ARG A 112 7.45 -4.87 -28.23
N ILE A 113 6.33 -4.22 -27.98
CA ILE A 113 5.14 -4.36 -28.80
C ILE A 113 5.23 -3.28 -29.88
N GLU A 114 5.54 -3.68 -31.11
CA GLU A 114 5.41 -2.79 -32.27
C GLU A 114 3.92 -2.51 -32.48
N ALA A 115 3.48 -1.30 -32.15
CA ALA A 115 2.13 -0.86 -32.44
C ALA A 115 2.03 -0.52 -33.92
N GLU A 116 1.34 -1.37 -34.70
CA GLU A 116 0.95 -1.05 -36.07
C GLU A 116 -0.16 0.02 -36.03
N THR A 117 0.26 1.27 -35.89
CA THR A 117 -0.63 2.42 -35.65
C THR A 117 -1.49 2.72 -36.89
N ASP A 118 -1.08 2.24 -38.05
CA ASP A 118 -1.79 2.36 -39.33
C ASP A 118 -3.08 1.49 -39.41
N ALA A 119 -3.26 0.53 -38.50
CA ALA A 119 -4.45 -0.32 -38.45
C ALA A 119 -5.68 0.35 -37.80
N VAL A 120 -5.52 1.54 -37.20
CA VAL A 120 -6.63 2.29 -36.59
C VAL A 120 -7.26 3.21 -37.64
N ALA A 121 -8.08 2.64 -38.53
CA ALA A 121 -8.93 3.44 -39.40
C ALA A 121 -10.03 4.12 -38.56
N ALA A 122 -10.02 5.45 -38.51
CA ALA A 122 -11.12 6.22 -37.93
C ALA A 122 -12.41 5.94 -38.73
N THR A 123 -13.48 5.57 -38.03
CA THR A 123 -14.84 5.48 -38.59
C THR A 123 -15.57 6.80 -38.41
#